data_AF-A0A136PB87-F1
#
_entry.id   AF-A0A136PB87-F1
#
_cell.length_a   1.000
_cell.length_b   1.000
_cell.length_c   1.000
_cell.angle_alpha   90.00
_cell.angle_beta   90.00
_cell.angle_gamma   90.00
#
_symmetry.space_group_name_H-M   'P 1'
#
loop_
_entity.id
_entity.type
_entity.pdbx_description
1 polymer ?
#
loop_
_entity_poly.entity_id
_entity_poly.type
_entity_poly.pdbx_seq_one_letter_code
_entity_poly.pdbx_strand_id
1 'polypeptide(L)'
;SSLKNIGQLTAGYFAIGPAIQQFTRESVNSFLESETASKTLSAALKGNQADIDRLTKQATELQSKSIFSDEQIMNAQAMFGFMGKNADEIEQLIPLVINLGAAQERTGNGQANLVQISKMLARSTGEELSGSIERLIGPLSETEKQMLNNAQGMDRINLLSEIMTKRFGDIGFQLDDTASQWKNMNNQVDEFKEGFGKGLVESINTGLKALQRIQGENKKNSDKFF
;
A
#
# COMPACT_ATOMS: atom_id res chain seq x y z
N SER A 1 3.23 9.05 37.41
CA SER A 1 2.39 9.60 36.33
C SER A 1 3.12 9.66 35.00
N SER A 2 3.51 8.52 34.41
CA SER A 2 4.30 8.53 33.16
C SER A 2 3.97 7.40 32.18
N LEU A 3 2.92 6.62 32.43
CA LEU A 3 2.54 5.46 31.58
C LEU A 3 1.11 5.56 30.99
N LYS A 4 0.42 6.70 31.18
CA LYS A 4 -0.96 6.90 30.69
C LYS A 4 -1.08 7.51 29.29
N ASN A 5 0.03 7.94 28.67
CA ASN A 5 0.01 8.67 27.39
C ASN A 5 0.61 7.89 26.19
N ILE A 6 1.19 6.70 26.38
CA ILE A 6 1.70 5.86 25.28
C ILE A 6 0.58 4.96 24.71
N GLY A 7 -0.49 4.73 25.48
CA GLY A 7 -1.65 3.93 25.06
C GLY A 7 -2.70 4.67 24.23
N GLN A 8 -2.57 5.98 24.02
CA GLN A 8 -3.52 6.77 23.21
C GLN A 8 -3.05 7.01 21.77
N LEU A 9 -1.76 6.84 21.47
CA LEU A 9 -1.25 6.99 20.10
C LEU A 9 -1.38 5.72 19.25
N THR A 10 -1.52 4.55 19.86
CA THR A 10 -1.74 3.27 19.15
C THR A 10 -3.22 2.94 18.97
N ALA A 11 -4.14 3.56 19.72
CA ALA A 11 -5.58 3.30 19.63
C ALA A 11 -6.24 3.90 18.37
N GLY A 12 -5.64 4.91 17.74
CA GLY A 12 -6.16 5.51 16.51
C GLY A 12 -5.98 4.64 15.26
N TYR A 13 -5.02 3.70 15.27
CA TYR A 13 -4.70 2.86 14.11
C TYR A 13 -5.53 1.57 14.03
N PHE A 14 -6.12 1.14 15.16
CA PHE A 14 -6.90 -0.11 15.25
C PHE A 14 -8.42 0.07 15.21
N ALA A 15 -8.94 1.30 15.32
CA ALA A 15 -10.38 1.55 15.16
C ALA A 15 -10.88 1.39 13.71
N ILE A 16 -9.97 1.35 12.73
CA ILE A 16 -10.28 1.07 11.30
C ILE A 16 -10.24 -0.44 11.00
N GLY A 17 -9.86 -1.27 12.00
CA GLY A 17 -9.74 -2.73 11.88
C GLY A 17 -11.01 -3.45 11.39
N PRO A 18 -12.22 -3.11 11.87
CA PRO A 18 -13.44 -3.77 11.42
C PRO A 18 -13.77 -3.47 9.95
N ALA A 19 -13.69 -2.19 9.54
CA ALA A 19 -14.02 -1.74 8.19
C ALA A 19 -13.08 -2.36 7.13
N ILE A 20 -11.78 -2.41 7.40
CA ILE A 20 -10.79 -3.04 6.50
C ILE A 20 -10.94 -4.57 6.47
N GLN A 21 -11.30 -5.21 7.60
CA GLN A 21 -11.53 -6.66 7.66
C GLN A 21 -12.84 -7.13 7.02
N GLN A 22 -13.87 -6.29 7.01
CA GLN A 22 -15.13 -6.55 6.29
C GLN A 22 -14.94 -6.36 4.79
N PHE A 23 -14.24 -5.30 4.39
CA PHE A 23 -13.87 -5.02 3.00
C PHE A 23 -13.07 -6.17 2.35
N THR A 24 -12.18 -6.83 3.10
CA THR A 24 -11.39 -7.99 2.60
C THR A 24 -12.23 -9.28 2.46
N ARG A 25 -13.40 -9.37 3.13
CA ARG A 25 -14.23 -10.58 3.16
C ARG A 25 -15.35 -10.61 2.11
N GLU A 26 -15.72 -9.46 1.54
CA GLU A 26 -16.92 -9.31 0.71
C GLU A 26 -16.65 -9.11 -0.80
N SER A 27 -15.44 -9.39 -1.30
CA SER A 27 -15.08 -9.32 -2.73
C SER A 27 -15.70 -10.44 -3.60
N VAL A 28 -17.01 -10.66 -3.48
CA VAL A 28 -17.81 -11.51 -4.37
C VAL A 28 -19.12 -10.76 -4.67
N ASN A 29 -19.10 -9.84 -5.65
CA ASN A 29 -20.14 -9.64 -6.68
C ASN A 29 -19.95 -8.27 -7.39
N SER A 30 -19.58 -8.31 -8.66
CA SER A 30 -19.12 -7.21 -9.52
C SER A 30 -20.15 -6.14 -9.94
N PHE A 31 -21.25 -5.99 -9.22
CA PHE A 31 -22.14 -4.79 -9.30
C PHE A 31 -22.31 -4.12 -7.93
N LEU A 32 -22.15 -4.88 -6.84
CA LEU A 32 -22.06 -4.34 -5.47
C LEU A 32 -20.68 -3.73 -5.20
N GLU A 33 -19.66 -4.13 -5.96
CA GLU A 33 -18.27 -3.68 -5.80
C GLU A 33 -18.08 -2.19 -6.12
N SER A 34 -18.75 -1.65 -7.14
CA SER A 34 -18.62 -0.23 -7.51
C SER A 34 -19.26 0.69 -6.46
N GLU A 35 -20.48 0.35 -6.01
CA GLU A 35 -21.14 1.09 -4.92
C GLU A 35 -20.35 0.97 -3.61
N THR A 36 -19.74 -0.19 -3.36
CA THR A 36 -18.88 -0.43 -2.19
C THR A 36 -17.58 0.38 -2.27
N ALA A 37 -16.92 0.43 -3.42
CA ALA A 37 -15.69 1.20 -3.60
C ALA A 37 -15.95 2.71 -3.45
N SER A 38 -17.05 3.22 -4.03
CA SER A 38 -17.46 4.62 -3.89
C SER A 38 -17.78 5.00 -2.44
N LYS A 39 -18.55 4.16 -1.73
CA LYS A 39 -18.83 4.35 -0.30
C LYS A 39 -17.56 4.29 0.55
N THR A 40 -16.65 3.38 0.21
CA THR A 40 -15.38 3.21 0.94
C THR A 40 -14.48 4.43 0.76
N LEU A 41 -14.36 4.94 -0.47
CA LEU A 41 -13.65 6.18 -0.77
C LEU A 41 -14.29 7.37 -0.06
N SER A 42 -15.62 7.48 -0.10
CA SER A 42 -16.36 8.52 0.62
C SER A 42 -16.09 8.50 2.12
N ALA A 43 -16.10 7.32 2.74
CA ALA A 43 -15.77 7.16 4.15
C ALA A 43 -14.32 7.56 4.46
N ALA A 44 -13.36 7.15 3.63
CA ALA A 44 -11.95 7.51 3.79
C ALA A 44 -11.71 9.03 3.68
N LEU A 45 -12.45 9.70 2.80
CA LEU A 45 -12.39 11.15 2.61
C LEU A 45 -13.38 11.94 3.48
N LYS A 46 -14.01 11.28 4.46
CA LYS A 46 -14.97 11.89 5.41
C LYS A 46 -16.11 12.65 4.71
N GLY A 47 -16.53 12.16 3.53
CA GLY A 47 -17.61 12.76 2.76
C GLY A 47 -17.25 14.05 2.01
N ASN A 48 -15.97 14.40 1.84
CA ASN A 48 -15.58 15.55 1.03
C ASN A 48 -15.91 15.32 -0.46
N GLN A 49 -17.06 15.80 -0.92
CA GLN A 49 -17.57 15.51 -2.27
C GLN A 49 -16.61 15.97 -3.38
N ALA A 50 -15.93 17.11 -3.22
CA ALA A 50 -15.00 17.60 -4.23
C ALA A 50 -13.81 16.65 -4.42
N ASP A 51 -13.25 16.15 -3.32
CA ASP A 51 -12.15 15.18 -3.35
C ASP A 51 -12.62 13.81 -3.86
N ILE A 52 -13.83 13.40 -3.47
CA ILE A 52 -14.44 12.14 -3.94
C ILE A 52 -14.60 12.17 -5.46
N ASP A 53 -15.24 13.21 -6.01
CA ASP A 53 -15.48 13.34 -7.44
C ASP A 53 -14.15 13.38 -8.22
N ARG A 54 -13.16 14.07 -7.67
CA ARG A 54 -11.82 14.18 -8.26
C ARG A 54 -11.11 12.83 -8.33
N LEU A 55 -11.09 12.09 -7.22
CA LEU A 55 -10.46 10.77 -7.14
C LEU A 55 -11.21 9.71 -7.93
N THR A 56 -12.55 9.73 -7.92
CA THR A 56 -13.36 8.85 -8.79
C THR A 56 -13.07 9.12 -10.26
N LYS A 57 -13.01 10.39 -10.68
CA LYS A 57 -12.62 10.75 -12.04
C LYS A 57 -11.23 10.22 -12.39
N GLN A 58 -10.26 10.38 -11.49
CA GLN A 58 -8.91 9.84 -11.68
C GLN A 58 -8.94 8.32 -11.89
N ALA A 59 -9.70 7.58 -11.08
CA ALA A 59 -9.82 6.13 -11.21
C ALA A 59 -10.39 5.73 -12.57
N THR A 60 -11.45 6.41 -13.03
CA THR A 60 -12.03 6.19 -14.37
C THR A 60 -11.05 6.51 -15.49
N GLU A 61 -10.24 7.55 -15.37
CA GLU A 61 -9.22 7.87 -16.38
C GLU A 61 -8.11 6.81 -16.41
N LEU A 62 -7.67 6.34 -15.25
CA LEU A 62 -6.58 5.39 -15.12
C LEU A 62 -6.97 3.96 -15.52
N GLN A 63 -8.22 3.54 -15.32
CA GLN A 63 -8.69 2.22 -15.78
C GLN A 63 -8.57 2.10 -17.31
N SER A 64 -8.81 3.20 -18.04
CA SER A 64 -8.76 3.19 -19.51
C SER A 64 -7.35 2.98 -20.08
N LYS A 65 -6.33 3.11 -19.21
CA LYS A 65 -4.91 3.05 -19.58
C LYS A 65 -4.17 1.92 -18.86
N SER A 66 -4.81 1.25 -17.91
CA SER A 66 -4.16 0.23 -17.08
C SER A 66 -4.95 -1.07 -17.08
N ILE A 67 -4.34 -2.14 -16.57
CA ILE A 67 -5.00 -3.45 -16.43
C ILE A 67 -5.94 -3.52 -15.22
N PHE A 68 -6.04 -2.44 -14.42
CA PHE A 68 -6.81 -2.40 -13.18
C PHE A 68 -8.14 -1.69 -13.37
N SER A 69 -9.21 -2.22 -12.78
CA SER A 69 -10.52 -1.58 -12.80
C SER A 69 -10.54 -0.30 -11.95
N ASP A 70 -11.48 0.61 -12.24
CA ASP A 70 -11.65 1.80 -11.42
C ASP A 70 -12.03 1.45 -9.96
N GLU A 71 -12.75 0.36 -9.70
CA GLU A 71 -13.02 -0.09 -8.31
C GLU A 71 -11.73 -0.49 -7.58
N GLN A 72 -10.83 -1.22 -8.24
CA GLN A 72 -9.54 -1.58 -7.65
C GLN A 72 -8.72 -0.33 -7.31
N ILE A 73 -8.74 0.66 -8.20
CA ILE A 73 -8.03 1.93 -8.03
C ILE A 73 -8.67 2.77 -6.91
N MET A 74 -10.00 2.86 -6.85
CA MET A 74 -10.72 3.58 -5.79
C MET A 74 -10.50 2.98 -4.42
N ASN A 75 -10.38 1.65 -4.32
CA ASN A 75 -10.05 1.00 -3.07
C ASN A 75 -8.60 1.27 -2.62
N ALA A 76 -7.67 1.40 -3.56
CA ALA A 76 -6.31 1.88 -3.27
C ALA A 76 -6.33 3.35 -2.79
N GLN A 77 -7.10 4.23 -3.45
CA GLN A 77 -7.29 5.62 -3.04
C GLN A 77 -7.85 5.72 -1.62
N ALA A 78 -8.89 4.94 -1.32
CA ALA A 78 -9.50 4.91 0.00
C ALA A 78 -8.51 4.44 1.07
N MET A 79 -7.65 3.47 0.75
CA MET A 79 -6.60 3.02 1.67
C MET A 79 -5.66 4.15 2.08
N PHE A 80 -5.24 4.99 1.15
CA PHE A 80 -4.43 6.17 1.45
C PHE A 80 -5.20 7.21 2.29
N GLY A 81 -6.47 7.45 1.98
CA GLY A 81 -7.33 8.34 2.75
C GLY A 81 -7.48 7.90 4.22
N PHE A 82 -7.70 6.60 4.46
CA PHE A 82 -7.70 6.03 5.83
C PHE A 82 -6.35 6.18 6.55
N MET A 83 -5.26 6.26 5.80
CA MET A 83 -3.92 6.51 6.33
C MET A 83 -3.58 8.00 6.44
N GLY A 84 -4.58 8.88 6.24
CA GLY A 84 -4.47 10.32 6.47
C GLY A 84 -3.88 11.10 5.31
N LYS A 85 -3.75 10.51 4.12
CA LYS A 85 -3.33 11.23 2.91
C LYS A 85 -4.46 12.10 2.38
N ASN A 86 -4.12 13.30 1.93
CA ASN A 86 -5.07 14.18 1.25
C ASN A 86 -5.22 13.82 -0.23
N ALA A 87 -6.21 14.41 -0.92
CA ALA A 87 -6.48 14.08 -2.32
C ALA A 87 -5.29 14.35 -3.25
N ASP A 88 -4.50 15.41 -3.03
CA ASP A 88 -3.34 15.72 -3.87
C ASP A 88 -2.25 14.65 -3.72
N GLU A 89 -1.97 14.22 -2.49
CA GLU A 89 -1.05 13.12 -2.22
C GLU A 89 -1.56 11.80 -2.81
N ILE A 90 -2.87 11.52 -2.69
CA ILE A 90 -3.48 10.31 -3.24
C ILE A 90 -3.31 10.29 -4.76
N GLU A 91 -3.61 11.38 -5.46
CA GLU A 91 -3.49 11.43 -6.91
C GLU A 91 -2.07 11.14 -7.39
N GLN A 92 -1.05 11.60 -6.66
CA GLN A 92 0.36 11.35 -6.97
C GLN A 92 0.80 9.91 -6.64
N LEU A 93 0.23 9.31 -5.58
CA LEU A 93 0.61 7.97 -5.15
C LEU A 93 -0.02 6.86 -5.99
N ILE A 94 -1.21 7.08 -6.57
CA ILE A 94 -1.93 6.04 -7.31
C ILE A 94 -1.20 5.53 -8.56
N PRO A 95 -0.58 6.38 -9.40
CA PRO A 95 0.21 5.89 -10.52
C PRO A 95 1.34 4.94 -10.09
N LEU A 96 1.95 5.19 -8.93
CA LEU A 96 2.97 4.32 -8.36
C LEU A 96 2.40 2.96 -7.95
N VAL A 97 1.21 2.96 -7.35
CA VAL A 97 0.49 1.72 -7.01
C VAL A 97 0.17 0.90 -8.26
N ILE A 98 -0.27 1.54 -9.34
CA ILE A 98 -0.56 0.88 -10.62
C ILE A 98 0.70 0.25 -11.21
N ASN A 99 1.81 0.99 -11.27
CA ASN A 99 3.07 0.46 -11.77
C ASN A 99 3.57 -0.74 -10.94
N LEU A 100 3.49 -0.67 -9.61
CA LEU A 100 3.87 -1.80 -8.75
C LEU A 100 2.92 -2.98 -8.86
N GLY A 101 1.61 -2.75 -9.03
CA GLY A 101 0.66 -3.81 -9.26
C GLY A 101 0.98 -4.55 -10.55
N ALA A 102 1.28 -3.81 -11.62
CA ALA A 102 1.65 -4.39 -12.90
C ALA A 102 3.00 -5.13 -12.85
N ALA A 103 3.96 -4.65 -12.05
CA ALA A 103 5.18 -5.41 -11.73
C ALA A 103 4.84 -6.72 -11.01
N GLN A 104 3.96 -6.66 -9.99
CA GLN A 104 3.55 -7.82 -9.21
C GLN A 104 2.92 -8.91 -10.10
N GLU A 105 1.97 -8.56 -10.98
CA GLU A 105 1.34 -9.56 -11.86
C GLU A 105 2.35 -10.26 -12.75
N ARG A 106 3.32 -9.50 -13.27
CA ARG A 106 4.35 -10.01 -14.19
C ARG A 106 5.42 -10.87 -13.50
N THR A 107 5.58 -10.77 -12.19
CA THR A 107 6.46 -11.67 -11.42
C THR A 107 5.91 -13.10 -11.26
N GLY A 108 4.67 -13.34 -11.71
CA GLY A 108 4.00 -14.65 -11.66
C GLY A 108 3.46 -15.03 -10.28
N ASN A 109 3.43 -14.09 -9.33
CA ASN A 109 3.08 -14.34 -7.92
C ASN A 109 1.58 -14.19 -7.60
N GLY A 110 0.70 -14.24 -8.61
CA GLY A 110 -0.75 -14.07 -8.47
C GLY A 110 -1.25 -12.68 -8.88
N GLN A 111 -2.57 -12.47 -8.79
CA GLN A 111 -3.22 -11.19 -9.08
C GLN A 111 -2.69 -10.10 -8.15
N ALA A 112 -2.48 -8.91 -8.68
CA ALA A 112 -1.97 -7.81 -7.87
C ALA A 112 -2.97 -7.36 -6.81
N ASN A 113 -2.46 -6.99 -5.64
CA ASN A 113 -3.29 -6.45 -4.55
C ASN A 113 -2.94 -4.97 -4.34
N LEU A 114 -3.65 -4.09 -5.06
CA LEU A 114 -3.39 -2.65 -5.00
C LEU A 114 -3.57 -2.06 -3.59
N VAL A 115 -4.50 -2.60 -2.79
CA VAL A 115 -4.70 -2.16 -1.39
C VAL A 115 -3.49 -2.51 -0.51
N GLN A 116 -2.90 -3.69 -0.71
CA GLN A 116 -1.69 -4.09 0.02
C GLN A 116 -0.48 -3.24 -0.39
N ILE A 117 -0.32 -2.99 -1.68
CA ILE A 117 0.72 -2.10 -2.19
C ILE A 117 0.53 -0.69 -1.60
N SER A 118 -0.70 -0.18 -1.57
CA SER A 118 -1.04 1.12 -0.98
C SER A 118 -0.69 1.18 0.50
N LYS A 119 -0.98 0.13 1.29
CA LYS A 119 -0.57 0.02 2.69
C LYS A 119 0.94 0.14 2.86
N MET A 120 1.70 -0.54 2.01
CA MET A 120 3.17 -0.50 2.07
C MET A 120 3.70 0.88 1.69
N LEU A 121 3.20 1.46 0.60
CA LEU A 121 3.60 2.78 0.11
C LEU A 121 3.24 3.90 1.11
N ALA A 122 2.07 3.82 1.72
CA ALA A 122 1.65 4.79 2.72
C ALA A 122 2.51 4.73 3.99
N ARG A 123 2.95 3.53 4.41
CA ARG A 123 3.93 3.37 5.50
C ARG A 123 5.31 3.89 5.10
N SER A 124 5.69 3.68 3.84
CA SER A 124 6.99 4.06 3.31
C SER A 124 7.15 5.56 3.09
N THR A 125 6.06 6.32 3.14
CA THR A 125 6.08 7.79 3.21
C THR A 125 6.05 8.34 4.65
N GLY A 126 5.98 7.47 5.67
CA GLY A 126 5.97 7.79 7.11
C GLY A 126 7.35 7.95 7.77
N GLU A 127 7.50 7.66 9.07
CA GLU A 127 8.75 7.92 9.83
C GLU A 127 9.82 6.80 9.74
N GLU A 128 9.46 5.56 9.43
CA GLU A 128 10.38 4.40 9.33
C GLU A 128 10.64 4.06 7.85
N LEU A 129 11.65 4.70 7.25
CA LEU A 129 11.63 5.04 5.82
C LEU A 129 12.39 4.09 4.90
N SER A 130 13.70 3.96 5.09
CA SER A 130 14.53 3.29 4.09
C SER A 130 14.21 1.79 4.00
N GLY A 131 14.06 1.11 5.15
CA GLY A 131 13.74 -0.32 5.17
C GLY A 131 12.32 -0.65 4.69
N SER A 132 11.35 0.26 4.82
CA SER A 132 9.98 0.04 4.33
C SER A 132 9.87 0.28 2.82
N ILE A 133 10.60 1.26 2.28
CA ILE A 133 10.72 1.48 0.84
C ILE A 133 11.46 0.32 0.19
N GLU A 134 12.57 -0.15 0.78
CA GLU A 134 13.35 -1.26 0.21
C GLU A 134 12.58 -2.59 0.18
N ARG A 135 11.74 -2.85 1.19
CA ARG A 135 10.78 -3.96 1.16
C ARG A 135 9.72 -3.81 0.07
N LEU A 136 9.48 -2.60 -0.43
CA LEU A 136 8.51 -2.37 -1.49
C LEU A 136 9.16 -2.42 -2.87
N ILE A 137 10.31 -1.79 -3.08
CA ILE A 137 10.87 -1.57 -4.42
C ILE A 137 12.27 -2.15 -4.64
N GLY A 138 12.78 -2.92 -3.68
CA GLY A 138 14.15 -3.43 -3.71
C GLY A 138 15.18 -2.44 -3.13
N PRO A 139 16.46 -2.83 -3.09
CA PRO A 139 17.51 -2.05 -2.42
C PRO A 139 17.69 -0.65 -3.03
N LEU A 140 17.84 0.34 -2.15
CA LEU A 140 18.12 1.72 -2.52
C LEU A 140 19.63 1.98 -2.54
N SER A 141 20.08 2.82 -3.46
CA SER A 141 21.43 3.41 -3.38
C SER A 141 21.55 4.33 -2.17
N GLU A 142 22.77 4.54 -1.70
CA GLU A 142 23.02 5.44 -0.56
C GLU A 142 22.54 6.88 -0.82
N THR A 143 22.65 7.35 -2.06
CA THR A 143 22.12 8.66 -2.46
C THR A 143 20.60 8.70 -2.36
N GLU A 144 19.89 7.69 -2.89
CA GLU A 144 18.43 7.62 -2.81
C GLU A 144 17.96 7.57 -1.35
N LYS A 145 18.63 6.79 -0.48
CA LYS A 145 18.33 6.74 0.96
C LYS A 145 18.47 8.10 1.61
N GLN A 146 19.57 8.81 1.35
CA GLN A 146 19.81 10.14 1.90
C GLN A 146 18.74 11.14 1.44
N MET A 147 18.43 11.15 0.15
CA MET A 147 17.41 12.05 -0.40
C MET A 147 16.02 11.76 0.18
N LEU A 148 15.62 10.49 0.30
CA LEU A 148 14.33 10.10 0.87
C LEU A 148 14.21 10.40 2.37
N ASN A 149 15.29 10.21 3.13
CA ASN A 149 15.32 10.51 4.56
C ASN A 149 15.20 12.02 4.83
N ASN A 150 15.73 12.85 3.93
CA ASN A 150 15.67 14.31 4.04
C ASN A 150 14.38 14.92 3.48
N ALA A 151 13.75 14.29 2.49
CA ALA A 151 12.51 14.76 1.90
C ALA A 151 11.31 14.56 2.83
N GLN A 152 10.30 15.43 2.74
CA GLN A 152 9.07 15.38 3.55
C GLN A 152 7.84 15.65 2.69
N GLY A 153 6.66 15.19 3.12
CA GLY A 153 5.38 15.46 2.46
C GLY A 153 5.42 15.18 0.95
N MET A 154 5.02 16.16 0.14
CA MET A 154 4.96 16.04 -1.31
C MET A 154 6.34 15.86 -1.97
N ASP A 155 7.39 16.49 -1.45
CA ASP A 155 8.75 16.33 -2.00
C ASP A 155 9.21 14.88 -1.92
N ARG A 156 8.81 14.18 -0.85
CA ARG A 156 9.09 12.76 -0.69
C ARG A 156 8.32 11.91 -1.70
N ILE A 157 7.04 12.24 -1.93
CA ILE A 157 6.21 11.53 -2.93
C ILE A 157 6.80 11.72 -4.32
N ASN A 158 7.22 12.94 -4.67
CA ASN A 158 7.85 13.26 -5.94
C ASN A 158 9.16 12.48 -6.14
N LEU A 159 10.01 12.45 -5.12
CA LEU A 159 11.26 11.68 -5.18
C LEU A 159 11.02 10.18 -5.30
N LEU A 160 10.04 9.65 -4.56
CA LEU A 160 9.66 8.25 -4.65
C LEU A 160 9.12 7.93 -6.06
N SER A 161 8.33 8.84 -6.64
CA SER A 161 7.86 8.74 -8.01
C SER A 161 9.03 8.68 -8.99
N GLU A 162 10.02 9.57 -8.85
CA GLU A 162 11.19 9.59 -9.72
C GLU A 162 12.00 8.28 -9.63
N ILE A 163 12.25 7.79 -8.42
CA ILE A 163 12.95 6.52 -8.19
C ILE A 163 12.18 5.36 -8.82
N MET A 164 10.85 5.33 -8.64
CA MET A 164 10.01 4.26 -9.17
C MET A 164 9.86 4.32 -10.69
N THR A 165 9.71 5.49 -11.30
CA THR A 165 9.72 5.64 -12.76
C THR A 165 11.07 5.20 -13.35
N LYS A 166 12.19 5.47 -12.68
CA LYS A 166 13.50 4.94 -13.10
C LYS A 166 13.61 3.40 -13.02
N ARG A 167 12.86 2.77 -12.11
CA ARG A 167 12.90 1.31 -11.84
C ARG A 167 11.84 0.49 -12.57
N PHE A 168 10.70 1.10 -12.84
CA PHE A 168 9.53 0.39 -13.35
C PHE A 168 8.94 1.08 -14.57
N GLY A 169 9.47 2.23 -15.00
CA GLY A 169 8.86 3.02 -16.06
C GLY A 169 7.37 3.24 -15.81
N ASP A 170 6.59 3.14 -16.89
CA ASP A 170 5.13 3.25 -16.88
C ASP A 170 4.45 1.91 -17.21
N ILE A 171 4.99 0.79 -16.73
CA ILE A 171 4.50 -0.57 -17.06
C ILE A 171 3.04 -0.85 -16.70
N GLY A 172 2.49 -0.10 -15.75
CA GLY A 172 1.09 -0.21 -15.39
C GLY A 172 0.17 0.50 -16.38
N PHE A 173 0.74 1.33 -17.26
CA PHE A 173 0.04 2.10 -18.29
C PHE A 173 0.30 1.63 -19.72
N GLN A 174 1.14 0.60 -19.87
CA GLN A 174 1.47 -0.01 -21.15
C GLN A 174 0.76 -1.37 -21.27
N LEU A 175 -0.34 -1.37 -22.02
CA LEU A 175 -1.16 -2.57 -22.27
C LEU A 175 -0.49 -3.53 -23.28
N ASP A 176 0.38 -3.00 -24.16
CA ASP A 176 1.02 -3.72 -25.28
C ASP A 176 2.56 -3.69 -25.21
N ASP A 177 3.12 -4.02 -24.04
CA ASP A 177 4.56 -4.02 -23.90
C ASP A 177 5.25 -5.09 -24.77
N THR A 178 6.23 -4.65 -25.57
CA THR A 178 7.09 -5.54 -26.33
C THR A 178 8.16 -6.18 -25.45
N ALA A 179 8.46 -7.47 -25.67
CA ALA A 179 9.41 -8.25 -24.88
C ALA A 179 10.82 -7.61 -24.72
N SER A 180 11.21 -6.71 -25.63
CA SER A 180 12.49 -6.00 -25.60
C SER A 180 12.55 -4.89 -24.53
N GLN A 181 11.43 -4.21 -24.23
CA GLN A 181 11.39 -3.21 -23.16
C GLN A 181 11.50 -3.89 -21.78
N TRP A 182 10.91 -5.08 -21.65
CA TRP A 182 10.96 -5.89 -20.43
C TRP A 182 12.34 -6.44 -20.08
N LYS A 183 13.17 -6.76 -21.06
CA LYS A 183 14.48 -7.37 -20.79
C LYS A 183 15.39 -6.50 -19.91
N ASN A 184 15.31 -5.18 -20.05
CA ASN A 184 16.09 -4.23 -19.23
C ASN A 184 15.48 -4.02 -17.83
N MET A 185 14.18 -4.31 -17.68
CA MET A 185 13.44 -4.17 -16.43
C MET A 185 13.46 -5.43 -15.57
N ASN A 186 13.76 -6.60 -16.15
CA ASN A 186 13.76 -7.88 -15.42
C ASN A 186 14.58 -7.83 -14.14
N ASN A 187 15.77 -7.22 -14.14
CA ASN A 187 16.58 -7.13 -12.93
C ASN A 187 15.88 -6.33 -11.81
N GLN A 188 15.19 -5.24 -12.17
CA GLN A 188 14.47 -4.38 -11.20
C GLN A 188 13.19 -5.05 -10.70
N VAL A 189 12.53 -5.83 -11.56
CA VAL A 189 11.32 -6.60 -11.22
C VAL A 189 11.66 -7.82 -10.36
N ASP A 190 12.81 -8.45 -10.58
CA ASP A 190 13.33 -9.52 -9.72
C ASP A 190 13.73 -8.98 -8.34
N GLU A 191 14.39 -7.81 -8.29
CA GLU A 191 14.67 -7.11 -7.02
C GLU A 191 13.39 -6.72 -6.27
N PHE A 192 12.37 -6.23 -6.98
CA PHE A 192 11.04 -5.98 -6.44
C PHE A 192 10.43 -7.26 -5.85
N LYS A 193 10.45 -8.37 -6.61
CA LYS A 193 9.94 -9.67 -6.16
C LYS A 193 10.61 -10.12 -4.86
N GLU A 194 11.94 -9.97 -4.77
CA GLU A 194 12.68 -10.30 -3.57
C GLU A 194 12.35 -9.39 -2.38
N GLY A 195 12.35 -8.07 -2.60
CA GLY A 195 12.05 -7.08 -1.56
C GLY A 195 10.64 -7.26 -1.01
N PHE A 196 9.66 -7.31 -1.91
CA PHE A 196 8.24 -7.51 -1.60
C PHE A 196 8.02 -8.85 -0.89
N GLY A 197 8.59 -9.94 -1.41
CA GLY A 197 8.51 -11.27 -0.80
C GLY A 197 9.09 -11.32 0.61
N LYS A 198 10.29 -10.74 0.83
CA LYS A 198 10.92 -10.62 2.17
C LYS A 198 10.03 -9.81 3.12
N GLY A 199 9.48 -8.69 2.66
CA GLY A 199 8.58 -7.85 3.45
C GLY A 199 7.32 -8.60 3.91
N LEU A 200 6.71 -9.40 3.03
CA LEU A 200 5.56 -10.23 3.37
C LEU A 200 5.91 -11.27 4.44
N VAL A 201 7.01 -12.01 4.26
CA VAL A 201 7.44 -13.07 5.20
C VAL A 201 7.76 -12.49 6.58
N GLU A 202 8.42 -11.33 6.66
CA GLU A 202 8.71 -10.65 7.93
C GLU A 202 7.44 -10.22 8.66
N SER A 203 6.44 -9.71 7.94
CA SER A 203 5.17 -9.31 8.52
C SER A 203 4.39 -10.50 9.11
N ILE A 204 4.39 -11.64 8.40
CA ILE A 204 3.79 -12.90 8.84
C ILE A 204 4.51 -13.43 10.07
N ASN A 205 5.85 -13.47 10.06
CA ASN A 205 6.64 -13.94 11.19
C ASN A 205 6.48 -13.07 12.44
N THR A 206 6.35 -11.75 12.28
CA THR A 206 6.13 -10.83 13.40
C THR A 206 4.73 -11.02 14.00
N GLY A 207 3.71 -11.19 13.16
CA GLY A 207 2.35 -11.51 13.60
C GLY A 207 2.25 -12.86 14.31
N LEU A 208 2.90 -13.91 13.79
CA LEU A 208 2.98 -15.22 14.42
C LEU A 208 3.69 -15.17 15.78
N LYS A 209 4.81 -14.44 15.88
CA LYS A 209 5.52 -14.26 17.16
C LYS A 209 4.68 -13.49 18.18
N ALA A 210 3.92 -12.47 17.75
CA ALA A 210 3.02 -11.74 18.63
C ALA A 210 1.87 -12.64 19.14
N LEU A 211 1.26 -13.45 18.26
CA LEU A 211 0.23 -14.42 18.64
C LEU A 211 0.76 -15.50 19.58
N GLN A 212 1.97 -16.01 19.34
CA GLN A 212 2.63 -17.00 20.20
C GLN A 212 2.96 -16.43 21.57
N ARG A 213 3.35 -15.15 21.68
CA ARG A 213 3.54 -14.47 22.97
C ARG A 213 2.23 -14.32 23.74
N ILE A 214 1.15 -13.91 23.07
CA ILE A 214 -0.19 -13.78 23.69
C ILE A 214 -0.69 -15.15 24.18
N GLN A 215 -0.51 -16.21 23.40
CA GLN A 215 -0.87 -17.57 23.81
C GLN A 215 0.04 -18.11 24.94
N GLY A 216 1.32 -17.76 24.93
CA GLY A 216 2.28 -18.13 25.98
C GLY A 216 2.06 -17.39 27.30
N GLU A 217 1.67 -16.12 27.27
CA GLU A 217 1.30 -15.33 28.45
C GLU A 217 -0.03 -15.79 29.05
N ASN A 218 -1.01 -16.15 28.22
CA ASN A 218 -2.27 -16.74 28.70
C ASN A 218 -2.07 -18.10 29.39
N LYS A 219 -1.16 -18.96 28.91
CA LYS A 219 -0.78 -20.20 29.60
C LYS A 219 -0.08 -19.96 30.94
N LYS A 220 0.84 -18.98 31.01
CA LYS A 220 1.50 -18.63 32.28
C LYS A 220 0.56 -18.05 33.33
N ASN A 221 -0.53 -17.40 32.92
CA ASN A 221 -1.55 -16.90 33.83
C ASN A 221 -2.53 -18.00 34.26
N SER A 222 -2.87 -18.98 33.42
CA SER A 222 -3.70 -20.11 33.85
C SER A 222 -3.01 -20.98 34.90
N ASP A 223 -1.69 -21.12 34.84
CA ASP A 223 -0.91 -21.93 35.79
C ASP A 223 -0.69 -21.22 37.15
N LYS A 224 -1.13 -19.96 37.29
CA LYS A 224 -1.10 -19.21 38.56
C LYS A 224 -2.43 -19.23 39.32
N PHE A 225 -3.48 -19.81 38.75
CA PHE A 225 -4.81 -19.90 39.34
C PHE A 225 -5.26 -21.35 39.63
N PHE A 226 -4.34 -22.32 39.58
CA PHE A 226 -4.51 -23.69 40.09
C PHE A 226 -3.43 -24.02 41.11
#